data_AF-A0A527HKA1-F1
#
_entry.id   AF-A0A527HKA1-F1
#
_cell.length_a   1.000
_cell.length_b   1.000
_cell.length_c   1.000
_cell.angle_alpha   90.00
_cell.angle_beta   90.00
_cell.angle_gamma   90.00
#
_symmetry.space_group_name_H-M   'P 1'
#
loop_
_entity.id
_entity.type
_entity.pdbx_description
1 polymer ?
#
loop_
_entity_poly.entity_id
_entity_poly.type
_entity_poly.pdbx_seq_one_letter_code
_entity_poly.pdbx_strand_id
1 'polypeptide(L)'
;MNIQTNPAQIEKTSASFPAITEEPIRSNYLPEERLRLLGESLAKGDLTDLFGLTPFDFQARVRDSAKKILEVYRSTNAAQARGETITPAAQWLLDNNYLVEETIFQVKRDLPRRFYRQLPTLKLPDNGSVPRALALAWTYVAHSDSSVSATMFKSIVQGFQSVEPLKIGELWALP
;
A
#
# COMPACT_ATOMS: atom_id res chain seq x y z
N MET A 1 29.47 29.85 16.91
CA MET A 1 30.24 28.88 16.08
C MET A 1 29.60 28.89 14.70
N ASN A 2 30.21 29.60 13.74
CA ASN A 2 29.65 29.77 12.40
C ASN A 2 29.82 28.48 11.61
N ILE A 3 28.72 27.84 11.22
CA ILE A 3 28.75 26.71 10.29
C ILE A 3 28.79 27.30 8.88
N GLN A 4 29.99 27.39 8.31
CA GLN A 4 30.16 27.64 6.89
C GLN A 4 29.81 26.36 6.14
N THR A 5 28.61 26.30 5.56
CA THR A 5 28.23 25.21 4.66
C THR A 5 28.92 25.44 3.33
N ASN A 6 30.00 24.69 3.06
CA ASN A 6 30.70 24.73 1.78
C ASN A 6 29.84 24.02 0.71
N PRO A 7 29.33 24.72 -0.32
CA PRO A 7 28.48 24.11 -1.35
C PRO A 7 29.22 23.05 -2.20
N ALA A 8 30.55 22.98 -2.13
CA ALA A 8 31.35 21.95 -2.80
C ALA A 8 31.36 20.59 -2.06
N GLN A 9 30.86 20.52 -0.82
CA GLN A 9 30.78 19.30 0.00
C GLN A 9 29.40 18.64 0.02
N ILE A 10 28.47 19.06 -0.86
CA ILE A 10 27.26 18.28 -1.11
C ILE A 10 27.71 17.04 -1.88
N GLU A 11 28.19 16.03 -1.17
CA GLU A 11 28.35 14.69 -1.71
C GLU A 11 27.03 14.32 -2.36
N LYS A 12 27.08 14.13 -3.68
CA LYS A 12 25.95 13.64 -4.45
C LYS A 12 25.55 12.32 -3.79
N THR A 13 24.42 12.32 -3.10
CA THR A 13 23.81 11.09 -2.59
C THR A 13 23.80 10.09 -3.76
N SER A 14 24.54 9.00 -3.60
CA SER A 14 24.87 8.08 -4.69
C SER A 14 23.67 7.31 -5.24
N ALA A 15 22.51 7.44 -4.61
CA ALA A 15 21.26 6.88 -5.09
C ALA A 15 20.67 7.79 -6.18
N SER A 16 20.79 7.37 -7.43
CA SER A 16 19.96 7.90 -8.53
C SER A 16 18.48 7.73 -8.16
N PHE A 17 17.69 8.78 -8.32
CA PHE A 17 16.23 8.62 -8.35
C PHE A 17 15.88 7.59 -9.43
N PRO A 18 14.94 6.67 -9.16
CA PRO A 18 14.49 5.72 -10.17
C PRO A 18 13.94 6.49 -11.38
N ALA A 19 14.39 6.12 -12.57
CA ALA A 19 14.01 6.79 -13.83
C ALA A 19 12.50 6.68 -14.13
N ILE A 20 11.83 5.68 -13.55
CA ILE A 20 10.39 5.49 -13.59
C ILE A 20 9.95 5.14 -12.17
N THR A 21 9.12 5.98 -11.58
CA THR A 21 8.44 5.69 -10.31
C THR A 21 7.04 5.15 -10.63
N GLU A 22 6.65 4.03 -10.01
CA GLU A 22 5.25 3.60 -10.00
C GLU A 22 4.41 4.72 -9.38
N GLU A 23 3.28 5.06 -10.01
CA GLU A 23 2.39 6.08 -9.46
C GLU A 23 1.84 5.60 -8.11
N PRO A 24 1.80 6.47 -7.09
CA PRO A 24 1.27 6.10 -5.79
C PRO A 24 -0.24 5.85 -5.89
N ILE A 25 -0.73 4.89 -5.12
CA ILE A 25 -2.17 4.62 -4.98
C ILE A 25 -2.80 5.78 -4.21
N ARG A 26 -3.29 6.80 -4.92
CA ARG A 26 -3.81 8.04 -4.33
C ARG A 26 -4.95 8.63 -5.14
N SER A 27 -5.84 9.29 -4.41
CA SER A 27 -6.96 10.09 -4.86
C SER A 27 -7.26 11.15 -3.78
N ASN A 28 -8.33 11.92 -3.93
CA ASN A 28 -8.71 12.95 -2.97
C ASN A 28 -8.99 12.32 -1.59
N TYR A 29 -8.40 12.85 -0.52
CA TYR A 29 -8.71 12.38 0.84
C TYR A 29 -10.20 12.47 1.15
N LEU A 30 -10.75 11.43 1.78
CA LEU A 30 -12.17 11.38 2.18
C LEU A 30 -12.34 11.25 3.69
N PRO A 31 -13.26 12.03 4.29
CA PRO A 31 -13.67 11.81 5.67
C PRO A 31 -14.53 10.54 5.81
N GLU A 32 -14.69 10.07 7.04
CA GLU A 32 -15.38 8.82 7.38
C GLU A 32 -16.76 8.65 6.71
N GLU A 33 -17.60 9.68 6.75
CA GLU A 33 -18.95 9.65 6.16
C GLU A 33 -18.90 9.36 4.64
N ARG A 34 -17.91 9.93 3.95
CA ARG A 34 -17.73 9.71 2.50
C ARG A 34 -17.15 8.33 2.20
N LEU A 35 -16.38 7.76 3.12
CA LEU A 35 -15.86 6.39 2.98
C LEU A 35 -16.99 5.35 3.01
N ARG A 36 -18.02 5.55 3.84
CA ARG A 36 -19.19 4.67 3.82
C ARG A 36 -19.88 4.68 2.45
N LEU A 37 -20.17 5.87 1.93
CA LEU A 37 -20.79 6.02 0.59
C LEU A 37 -19.90 5.41 -0.50
N LEU A 38 -18.58 5.57 -0.40
CA LEU A 38 -17.63 4.97 -1.34
C LEU A 38 -17.69 3.44 -1.33
N GLY A 39 -17.81 2.83 -0.14
CA GLY A 39 -18.01 1.38 -0.01
C GLY A 39 -19.30 0.91 -0.69
N GLU A 40 -20.39 1.65 -0.53
CA GLU A 40 -21.67 1.37 -1.20
C GLU A 40 -21.55 1.45 -2.72
N SER A 41 -20.93 2.52 -3.24
CA SER A 41 -20.70 2.70 -4.68
C SER A 41 -19.82 1.58 -5.26
N LEU A 42 -18.78 1.17 -4.53
CA LEU A 42 -17.92 0.05 -4.94
C LEU A 42 -18.70 -1.26 -5.04
N ALA A 43 -19.57 -1.55 -4.05
CA ALA A 43 -20.38 -2.78 -4.04
C ALA A 43 -21.43 -2.79 -5.15
N LYS A 44 -21.99 -1.64 -5.51
CA LYS A 44 -22.94 -1.49 -6.65
C LYS A 44 -22.26 -1.60 -8.01
N GLY A 45 -20.94 -1.44 -8.07
CA GLY A 45 -20.20 -1.36 -9.34
C GLY A 45 -20.34 0.00 -10.04
N ASP A 46 -20.62 1.06 -9.27
CA ASP A 46 -20.82 2.42 -9.80
C ASP A 46 -19.49 3.15 -10.12
N LEU A 47 -18.37 2.59 -9.70
CA LEU A 47 -17.04 3.19 -9.90
C LEU A 47 -16.51 2.86 -11.30
N THR A 48 -16.19 3.91 -12.05
CA THR A 48 -15.65 3.82 -13.42
C THR A 48 -14.14 3.64 -13.48
N ASP A 49 -13.44 3.94 -12.39
CA ASP A 49 -12.01 3.69 -12.17
C ASP A 49 -11.81 3.24 -10.72
N LEU A 50 -10.83 2.36 -10.51
CA LEU A 50 -10.40 1.89 -9.19
C LEU A 50 -8.98 2.38 -8.88
N PHE A 51 -8.70 3.63 -9.21
CA PHE A 51 -7.47 4.33 -8.83
C PHE A 51 -6.22 3.58 -9.31
N GLY A 52 -6.22 3.21 -10.59
CA GLY A 52 -5.14 2.45 -11.21
C GLY A 52 -5.07 0.97 -10.85
N LEU A 53 -6.05 0.41 -10.13
CA LEU A 53 -6.11 -1.03 -9.87
C LEU A 53 -6.38 -1.81 -11.15
N THR A 54 -5.40 -2.60 -11.57
CA THR A 54 -5.50 -3.59 -12.65
C THR A 54 -5.22 -4.98 -12.08
N PRO A 55 -5.61 -6.08 -12.77
CA PRO A 55 -5.27 -7.42 -12.31
C PRO A 55 -3.76 -7.65 -12.29
N PHE A 56 -3.22 -8.16 -11.19
CA PHE A 56 -1.81 -8.55 -11.06
C PHE A 56 -1.65 -9.86 -10.28
N ASP A 57 -0.51 -10.52 -10.41
CA ASP A 57 -0.16 -11.64 -9.54
C ASP A 57 0.19 -11.11 -8.15
N PHE A 58 -0.74 -11.25 -7.21
CA PHE A 58 -0.59 -10.79 -5.83
C PHE A 58 0.67 -11.32 -5.15
N GLN A 59 1.01 -12.60 -5.37
CA GLN A 59 2.17 -13.21 -4.74
C GLN A 59 3.47 -12.69 -5.36
N ALA A 60 3.48 -12.47 -6.67
CA ALA A 60 4.61 -11.82 -7.33
C ALA A 60 4.80 -10.39 -6.79
N ARG A 61 3.72 -9.59 -6.73
CA ARG A 61 3.77 -8.22 -6.22
C ARG A 61 4.30 -8.16 -4.78
N VAL A 62 3.80 -9.02 -3.88
CA VAL A 62 4.29 -9.08 -2.49
C VAL A 62 5.78 -9.45 -2.43
N ARG A 63 6.26 -10.37 -3.27
CA ARG A 63 7.69 -10.70 -3.34
C ARG A 63 8.52 -9.54 -3.88
N ASP A 64 8.06 -8.86 -4.91
CA ASP A 64 8.77 -7.76 -5.54
C ASP A 64 8.85 -6.54 -4.62
N SER A 65 7.74 -6.20 -3.95
CA SER A 65 7.72 -5.17 -2.90
C SER A 65 8.68 -5.51 -1.75
N ALA A 66 8.65 -6.75 -1.25
CA ALA A 66 9.57 -7.19 -0.20
C ALA A 66 11.04 -7.09 -0.62
N LYS A 67 11.36 -7.51 -1.85
CA LYS A 67 12.72 -7.40 -2.41
C LYS A 67 13.15 -5.93 -2.49
N LYS A 68 12.26 -5.04 -2.95
CA LYS A 68 12.58 -3.61 -3.10
C LYS A 68 12.80 -2.93 -1.76
N ILE A 69 11.96 -3.23 -0.76
CA ILE A 69 12.12 -2.71 0.60
C ILE A 69 13.49 -3.15 1.16
N LEU A 70 13.86 -4.42 1.01
CA LEU A 70 15.15 -4.93 1.49
C LEU A 70 16.35 -4.27 0.77
N GLU A 71 16.22 -4.03 -0.53
CA GLU A 71 17.22 -3.29 -1.32
C GLU A 71 17.38 -1.86 -0.78
N VAL A 72 16.27 -1.15 -0.56
CA VAL A 72 16.28 0.21 0.01
C VAL A 72 16.91 0.20 1.39
N TYR A 73 16.48 -0.68 2.30
CA TYR A 73 17.06 -0.84 3.63
C TYR A 73 18.58 -1.04 3.57
N ARG A 74 19.08 -1.97 2.76
CA ARG A 74 20.52 -2.23 2.61
C ARG A 74 21.28 -1.02 2.09
N SER A 75 20.72 -0.33 1.08
CA SER A 75 21.34 0.85 0.50
C SER A 75 21.42 2.01 1.49
N THR A 76 20.34 2.25 2.24
CA THR A 76 20.26 3.27 3.28
C THR A 76 21.20 2.96 4.44
N ASN A 77 21.26 1.71 4.89
CA ASN A 77 22.15 1.29 5.96
C ASN A 77 23.62 1.46 5.57
N ALA A 78 23.97 1.12 4.32
CA ALA A 78 25.32 1.34 3.80
C ALA A 78 25.67 2.82 3.68
N ALA A 79 24.73 3.68 3.27
CA ALA A 79 24.91 5.13 3.22
C ALA A 79 25.14 5.71 4.62
N GLN A 80 24.32 5.32 5.60
CA GLN A 80 24.48 5.73 7.00
C GLN A 80 25.85 5.30 7.56
N ALA A 81 26.28 4.07 7.28
CA ALA A 81 27.59 3.56 7.72
C ALA A 81 28.78 4.33 7.11
N ARG A 82 28.60 4.98 5.95
CA ARG A 82 29.59 5.87 5.33
C ARG A 82 29.53 7.31 5.86
N GLY A 83 28.60 7.62 6.76
CA GLY A 83 28.40 8.98 7.27
C GLY A 83 27.61 9.89 6.32
N GLU A 84 26.97 9.34 5.29
CA GLU A 84 26.12 10.12 4.39
C GLU A 84 24.86 10.59 5.11
N THR A 85 24.36 11.78 4.74
CA THR A 85 23.07 12.27 5.25
C THR A 85 21.93 11.45 4.64
N ILE A 86 21.12 10.83 5.49
CA ILE A 86 19.90 10.12 5.09
C ILE A 86 18.65 10.92 5.47
N THR A 87 17.56 10.72 4.72
CA THR A 87 16.30 11.43 4.97
C THR A 87 15.60 10.89 6.23
N PRO A 88 14.71 11.67 6.87
CA PRO A 88 13.92 11.18 8.01
C PRO A 88 13.11 9.91 7.70
N ALA A 89 12.56 9.79 6.47
CA ALA A 89 11.84 8.59 6.04
C ALA A 89 12.76 7.37 5.92
N ALA A 90 13.99 7.57 5.45
CA ALA A 90 14.99 6.50 5.35
C ALA A 90 15.46 6.04 6.73
N GLN A 91 15.67 6.98 7.67
CA GLN A 91 15.96 6.67 9.07
C GLN A 91 14.82 5.87 9.72
N TRP A 92 13.57 6.29 9.51
CA TRP A 92 12.41 5.55 10.01
C TRP A 92 12.40 4.09 9.54
N LEU A 93 12.73 3.83 8.26
CA LEU A 93 12.82 2.47 7.74
C LEU A 93 13.92 1.65 8.44
N LEU A 94 15.09 2.25 8.72
CA LEU A 94 16.16 1.55 9.45
C LEU A 94 15.71 1.17 10.86
N ASP A 95 15.07 2.09 11.57
CA ASP A 95 14.63 1.90 12.95
C ASP A 95 13.48 0.88 13.06
N ASN A 96 12.67 0.75 12.01
CA ASN A 96 11.43 -0.04 12.00
C ASN A 96 11.46 -1.26 11.06
N ASN A 97 12.62 -1.63 10.51
CA ASN A 97 12.72 -2.72 9.52
C ASN A 97 12.12 -4.05 10.03
N TYR A 98 12.26 -4.33 11.33
CA TYR A 98 11.69 -5.55 11.94
C TYR A 98 10.16 -5.63 11.78
N LEU A 99 9.43 -4.51 11.93
CA LEU A 99 7.98 -4.45 11.73
C LEU A 99 7.61 -4.71 10.28
N VAL A 100 8.40 -4.18 9.35
CA VAL A 100 8.16 -4.35 7.92
C VAL A 100 8.40 -5.80 7.49
N GLU A 101 9.49 -6.42 7.96
CA GLU A 101 9.78 -7.84 7.73
C GLU A 101 8.70 -8.75 8.33
N GLU A 102 8.26 -8.47 9.56
CA GLU A 102 7.17 -9.20 10.20
C GLU A 102 5.87 -9.07 9.41
N THR A 103 5.52 -7.86 8.98
CA THR A 103 4.31 -7.61 8.17
C THR A 103 4.36 -8.37 6.84
N ILE A 104 5.51 -8.38 6.15
CA ILE A 104 5.69 -9.15 4.92
C ILE A 104 5.49 -10.65 5.17
N PHE A 105 6.00 -11.16 6.29
CA PHE A 105 5.82 -12.56 6.67
C PHE A 105 4.35 -12.88 6.97
N GLN A 106 3.67 -12.04 7.74
CA GLN A 106 2.25 -12.17 8.06
C GLN A 106 1.39 -12.18 6.80
N VAL A 107 1.60 -11.23 5.87
CA VAL A 107 0.87 -11.19 4.58
C VAL A 107 1.03 -12.50 3.80
N LYS A 108 2.25 -13.05 3.72
CA LYS A 108 2.50 -14.32 3.00
C LYS A 108 1.83 -15.52 3.68
N ARG A 109 1.83 -15.54 5.02
CA ARG A 109 1.24 -16.61 5.83
C ARG A 109 -0.28 -16.58 5.77
N ASP A 110 -0.86 -15.39 5.88
CA ASP A 110 -2.29 -15.18 6.10
C ASP A 110 -3.05 -15.05 4.76
N LEU A 111 -2.36 -14.69 3.67
CA LEU A 111 -2.90 -14.66 2.31
C LEU A 111 -2.19 -15.63 1.35
N PRO A 112 -2.21 -16.96 1.60
CA PRO A 112 -1.58 -17.93 0.71
C PRO A 112 -2.31 -17.99 -0.65
N ARG A 113 -1.59 -18.35 -1.71
CA ARG A 113 -2.11 -18.37 -3.11
C ARG A 113 -3.45 -19.09 -3.27
N ARG A 114 -3.65 -20.22 -2.56
CA ARG A 114 -4.89 -21.00 -2.63
C ARG A 114 -6.06 -20.23 -2.01
N PHE A 115 -5.86 -19.63 -0.85
CA PHE A 115 -6.89 -18.83 -0.17
C PHE A 115 -7.26 -17.59 -0.98
N TYR A 116 -6.24 -16.84 -1.42
CA TYR A 116 -6.45 -15.62 -2.22
C TYR A 116 -7.28 -15.87 -3.49
N ARG A 117 -7.05 -17.00 -4.18
CA ARG A 117 -7.81 -17.41 -5.38
C ARG A 117 -9.26 -17.83 -5.11
N GLN A 118 -9.60 -18.15 -3.87
CA GLN A 118 -10.96 -18.54 -3.48
C GLN A 118 -11.83 -17.34 -3.08
N LEU A 119 -11.22 -16.17 -2.92
CA LEU A 119 -11.97 -14.95 -2.59
C LEU A 119 -12.93 -14.60 -3.74
N PRO A 120 -14.19 -14.24 -3.43
CA PRO A 120 -15.10 -13.68 -4.41
C PRO A 120 -14.47 -12.47 -5.12
N THR A 121 -14.76 -12.33 -6.41
CA THR A 121 -14.16 -11.30 -7.27
C THR A 121 -15.21 -10.30 -7.73
N LEU A 122 -14.80 -9.04 -7.94
CA LEU A 122 -15.54 -8.07 -8.74
C LEU A 122 -14.90 -7.90 -10.11
N LYS A 123 -15.71 -7.51 -11.10
CA LYS A 123 -15.24 -7.17 -12.44
C LYS A 123 -14.72 -5.73 -12.45
N LEU A 124 -13.62 -5.53 -13.14
CA LEU A 124 -13.05 -4.22 -13.40
C LEU A 124 -13.60 -3.64 -14.71
N PRO A 125 -13.54 -2.31 -14.90
CA PRO A 125 -13.95 -1.64 -16.14
C PRO A 125 -13.23 -2.14 -17.40
N ASP A 126 -12.01 -2.67 -17.27
CA ASP A 126 -11.14 -3.16 -18.35
C ASP A 126 -11.35 -4.65 -18.70
N ASN A 127 -12.48 -5.25 -18.30
CA ASN A 127 -12.78 -6.69 -18.37
C ASN A 127 -11.88 -7.59 -17.48
N GLY A 128 -11.03 -7.02 -16.64
CA GLY A 128 -10.32 -7.73 -15.59
C GLY A 128 -11.22 -8.15 -14.43
N SER A 129 -10.68 -8.93 -13.49
CA SER A 129 -11.33 -9.20 -12.21
C SER A 129 -10.32 -9.30 -11.09
N VAL A 130 -10.68 -8.80 -9.91
CA VAL A 130 -9.85 -8.84 -8.70
C VAL A 130 -10.70 -9.26 -7.51
N PRO A 131 -10.10 -9.84 -6.44
CA PRO A 131 -10.84 -10.09 -5.21
C PRO A 131 -11.52 -8.84 -4.66
N ARG A 132 -12.78 -8.95 -4.23
CA ARG A 132 -13.52 -7.80 -3.68
C ARG A 132 -12.83 -7.19 -2.48
N ALA A 133 -12.26 -8.04 -1.62
CA ALA A 133 -11.47 -7.60 -0.47
C ALA A 133 -10.26 -6.73 -0.89
N LEU A 134 -9.56 -7.12 -1.97
CA LEU A 134 -8.44 -6.31 -2.50
C LEU A 134 -8.95 -4.97 -3.04
N ALA A 135 -10.01 -4.97 -3.83
CA ALA A 135 -10.57 -3.73 -4.38
C ALA A 135 -11.04 -2.76 -3.28
N LEU A 136 -11.61 -3.29 -2.19
CA LEU A 136 -12.03 -2.51 -1.03
C LEU A 136 -10.83 -1.89 -0.30
N ALA A 137 -9.80 -2.69 -0.02
CA ALA A 137 -8.57 -2.20 0.61
C ALA A 137 -7.84 -1.18 -0.28
N TRP A 138 -7.77 -1.43 -1.59
CA TRP A 138 -7.16 -0.51 -2.56
C TRP A 138 -7.88 0.84 -2.62
N THR A 139 -9.21 0.80 -2.73
CA THR A 139 -10.07 1.98 -2.72
C THR A 139 -9.90 2.78 -1.44
N TYR A 140 -9.79 2.11 -0.28
CA TYR A 140 -9.51 2.77 0.98
C TYR A 140 -8.14 3.48 0.96
N VAL A 141 -7.08 2.77 0.59
CA VAL A 141 -5.71 3.32 0.54
C VAL A 141 -5.64 4.55 -0.37
N ALA A 142 -6.32 4.51 -1.52
CA ALA A 142 -6.39 5.64 -2.45
C ALA A 142 -6.97 6.91 -1.81
N HIS A 143 -7.96 6.77 -0.93
CA HIS A 143 -8.69 7.90 -0.32
C HIS A 143 -8.30 8.20 1.13
N SER A 144 -7.32 7.50 1.70
CA SER A 144 -6.87 7.68 3.08
C SER A 144 -5.45 8.25 3.20
N ASP A 145 -4.82 8.62 2.09
CA ASP A 145 -3.38 8.97 2.04
C ASP A 145 -2.49 7.87 2.64
N SER A 146 -2.90 6.60 2.51
CA SER A 146 -2.28 5.43 3.14
C SER A 146 -2.34 5.42 4.68
N SER A 147 -3.09 6.33 5.31
CA SER A 147 -3.38 6.28 6.75
C SER A 147 -4.34 5.13 7.07
N VAL A 148 -4.02 4.35 8.09
CA VAL A 148 -4.84 3.22 8.54
C VAL A 148 -5.50 3.59 9.86
N SER A 149 -6.83 3.62 9.86
CA SER A 149 -7.67 3.86 11.03
C SER A 149 -8.77 2.82 11.09
N ALA A 150 -8.88 2.11 12.21
CA ALA A 150 -9.91 1.08 12.39
C ALA A 150 -11.32 1.64 12.19
N THR A 151 -11.57 2.87 12.64
CA THR A 151 -12.88 3.54 12.48
C THR A 151 -13.16 3.84 11.02
N MET A 152 -12.22 4.47 10.31
CA MET A 152 -12.40 4.84 8.91
C MET A 152 -12.53 3.61 7.99
N PHE A 153 -11.70 2.61 8.25
CA PHE A 153 -11.71 1.36 7.50
C PHE A 153 -13.01 0.57 7.75
N LYS A 154 -13.49 0.54 9.00
CA LYS A 154 -14.80 -0.03 9.32
C LYS A 154 -15.92 0.67 8.54
N SER A 155 -15.86 1.99 8.39
CA SER A 155 -16.93 2.74 7.70
C SER A 155 -17.04 2.40 6.22
N ILE A 156 -15.92 2.25 5.48
CA ILE A 156 -15.96 1.77 4.08
C ILE A 156 -16.44 0.31 4.00
N VAL A 157 -15.99 -0.55 4.92
CA VAL A 157 -16.43 -1.96 4.97
C VAL A 157 -17.92 -2.08 5.26
N GLN A 158 -18.47 -1.26 6.15
CA GLN A 158 -19.89 -1.21 6.44
C GLN A 158 -20.71 -0.69 5.26
N GLY A 159 -20.17 0.29 4.51
CA GLY A 159 -20.77 0.75 3.26
C GLY A 159 -20.86 -0.38 2.23
N PHE A 160 -19.77 -1.11 2.01
CA PHE A 160 -19.78 -2.25 1.09
C PHE A 160 -20.81 -3.31 1.49
N GLN A 161 -20.83 -3.68 2.77
CA GLN A 161 -21.73 -4.71 3.29
C GLN A 161 -23.21 -4.32 3.35
N SER A 162 -23.55 -3.02 3.25
CA SER A 162 -24.95 -2.60 3.18
C SER A 162 -25.62 -2.97 1.85
N VAL A 163 -24.82 -3.20 0.81
CA VAL A 163 -25.26 -3.63 -0.52
C VAL A 163 -25.11 -5.14 -0.68
N GLU A 164 -23.93 -5.69 -0.39
CA GLU A 164 -23.68 -7.12 -0.47
C GLU A 164 -22.79 -7.60 0.70
N PRO A 165 -23.26 -8.56 1.52
CA PRO A 165 -22.46 -9.09 2.62
C PRO A 165 -21.13 -9.71 2.16
N LEU A 166 -20.05 -9.37 2.87
CA LEU A 166 -18.75 -10.02 2.70
C LEU A 166 -18.78 -11.40 3.35
N LYS A 167 -18.17 -12.38 2.70
CA LYS A 167 -17.95 -13.70 3.30
C LYS A 167 -16.90 -13.59 4.39
N ILE A 168 -16.94 -14.53 5.34
CA ILE A 168 -15.97 -14.58 6.44
C ILE A 168 -14.52 -14.57 5.93
N GLY A 169 -14.23 -15.30 4.84
CA GLY A 169 -12.89 -15.32 4.24
C GLY A 169 -12.46 -13.96 3.65
N GLU A 170 -13.40 -13.13 3.21
CA GLU A 170 -13.06 -11.77 2.76
C GLU A 170 -12.72 -10.88 3.94
N LEU A 171 -13.48 -10.97 5.04
CA LEU A 171 -13.19 -10.21 6.26
C LEU A 171 -11.82 -10.59 6.86
N TRP A 172 -11.44 -11.87 6.82
CA TRP A 172 -10.10 -12.32 7.20
C TRP A 172 -8.99 -11.79 6.28
N ALA A 173 -9.32 -11.41 5.04
CA ALA A 173 -8.35 -10.88 4.08
C ALA A 173 -8.17 -9.37 4.16
N LEU A 174 -8.94 -8.67 5.00
CA LEU A 174 -8.84 -7.24 5.21
C LEU A 174 -7.95 -6.92 6.43
N PRO A 175 -7.24 -5.77 6.43
CA PRO A 175 -6.43 -5.30 7.55
C PRO A 175 -7.25 -4.84 8.76
#